data_AF-A0A2V5NXZ1-F1
#
_entry.id   AF-A0A2V5NXZ1-F1
#
_cell.length_a   1.000
_cell.length_b   1.000
_cell.length_c   1.000
_cell.angle_alpha   90.00
_cell.angle_beta   90.00
_cell.angle_gamma   90.00
#
_symmetry.space_group_name_H-M   'P 1'
#
loop_
_entity.id
_entity.type
_entity.pdbx_description
1 polymer ?
#
loop_
_entity_poly.entity_id
_entity_poly.type
_entity_poly.pdbx_seq_one_letter_code
_entity_poly.pdbx_strand_id
1 'polypeptide(L)' 'MNAASYDSATHVDPERFYSGLTDDLPMRLKRHNSGQVLHTAKWKPWRLKTYVGFSDRSRAVQFERYLKSSSGRAFLKKRF' A
#
# COMPACT_ATOMS: atom_id res chain seq x y z
N MET A 1 15.00 5.73 -0.55
CA MET A 1 14.55 4.50 0.13
C MET A 1 13.10 4.36 -0.24
N ASN A 2 12.77 3.38 -1.08
CA ASN A 2 11.47 3.37 -1.73
C ASN A 2 10.68 2.23 -1.10
N ALA A 3 9.57 2.56 -0.46
CA ALA A 3 8.75 1.62 0.29
C ALA A 3 7.59 1.16 -0.58
N ALA A 4 7.46 -0.17 -0.78
CA ALA A 4 6.17 -0.73 -1.14
C ALA A 4 5.31 -0.75 0.14
N SER A 5 4.31 0.12 0.20
CA SER A 5 3.46 0.31 1.37
C SER A 5 2.12 -0.39 1.17
N TYR A 6 1.65 -1.09 2.20
CA TYR A 6 0.32 -1.71 2.21
C TYR A 6 -0.55 -1.07 3.27
N ASP A 7 -1.64 -0.48 2.82
CA ASP A 7 -2.63 0.12 3.71
C ASP A 7 -3.94 -0.65 3.62
N SER A 8 -4.56 -0.93 4.75
CA SER A 8 -5.93 -1.46 4.83
C SER A 8 -6.88 -0.38 5.34
N ALA A 9 -8.10 -0.37 4.79
CA ALA A 9 -9.19 0.43 5.35
C ALA A 9 -9.59 -0.17 6.71
N THR A 10 -9.75 0.66 7.74
CA THR A 10 -10.25 0.15 9.03
C THR A 10 -11.77 0.00 9.04
N HIS A 11 -12.25 -1.05 9.73
CA HIS A 11 -13.65 -1.38 10.12
C HIS A 11 -14.71 -1.52 9.01
N VAL A 12 -14.46 -1.03 7.79
CA VAL A 12 -15.45 -1.03 6.70
C VAL A 12 -15.27 -2.21 5.75
N ASP A 13 -14.02 -2.66 5.52
CA ASP A 13 -13.72 -3.77 4.61
C ASP A 13 -12.30 -4.31 4.89
N PRO A 14 -12.15 -5.30 5.80
CA PRO A 14 -10.84 -5.84 6.18
C PRO A 14 -10.13 -6.57 5.03
N GLU A 15 -10.84 -6.92 3.95
CA GLU A 15 -10.25 -7.51 2.74
C GLU A 15 -9.71 -6.46 1.76
N ARG A 16 -9.92 -5.18 2.02
CA ARG A 16 -9.50 -4.09 1.13
C ARG A 16 -8.09 -3.63 1.44
N PHE A 17 -7.19 -3.99 0.53
CA PHE A 17 -5.80 -3.58 0.57
C PHE A 17 -5.50 -2.60 -0.55
N TYR A 18 -4.68 -1.61 -0.24
CA TYR A 18 -3.99 -0.76 -1.21
C TYR A 18 -2.52 -1.13 -1.21
N SER A 19 -1.93 -1.32 -2.41
CA SER A 19 -0.48 -1.47 -2.57
C SER A 19 0.06 -0.37 -3.46
N GLY A 20 1.16 0.24 -3.03
CA GLY A 20 1.82 1.24 -3.85
C GLY A 20 3.24 1.58 -3.43
N LEU A 21 3.99 2.16 -4.37
CA LEU A 21 5.34 2.64 -4.14
C LEU A 21 5.35 4.08 -3.62
N THR A 22 6.25 4.41 -2.70
CA THR A 22 6.51 5.79 -2.27
C THR A 22 7.91 5.99 -1.74
N ASP A 23 8.43 7.21 -1.88
CA ASP A 23 9.71 7.63 -1.31
C ASP A 23 9.51 8.25 0.10
N ASP A 24 8.27 8.59 0.47
CA ASP A 24 7.89 9.19 1.77
C ASP A 24 6.59 8.56 2.28
N LEU A 25 6.74 7.55 3.13
CA LEU A 25 5.64 6.77 3.69
C LEU A 25 4.74 7.57 4.64
N PRO A 26 5.26 8.38 5.59
CA PRO A 26 4.43 9.24 6.43
C PRO A 26 3.57 10.23 5.62
N MET A 27 4.16 10.89 4.61
CA MET A 27 3.41 11.82 3.76
C MET A 27 2.33 11.09 2.96
N ARG A 28 2.65 9.92 2.40
CA ARG A 28 1.70 9.06 1.67
C ARG A 28 0.46 8.75 2.51
N LEU A 29 0.67 8.24 3.73
CA LEU A 29 -0.41 7.87 4.64
C LEU A 29 -1.27 9.09 5.02
N LYS A 30 -0.63 10.25 5.28
CA LYS A 30 -1.35 11.51 5.56
C LYS A 30 -2.20 11.98 4.37
N ARG A 31 -1.71 11.85 3.13
CA ARG A 31 -2.49 12.19 1.92
C ARG A 31 -3.70 11.28 1.73
N HIS A 32 -3.52 9.97 1.93
CA HIS A 32 -4.64 9.02 1.88
C HIS A 32 -5.68 9.31 2.96
N ASN A 33 -5.25 9.60 4.20
CA ASN A 33 -6.14 9.89 5.33
C ASN A 33 -6.75 11.29 5.33
N SER A 34 -6.19 12.25 4.61
CA SER A 34 -6.86 13.53 4.34
C SER A 34 -7.92 13.41 3.23
N GLY A 35 -7.83 12.39 2.37
CA GLY A 35 -8.78 12.16 1.28
C GLY A 35 -8.43 12.91 0.01
N GLN A 36 -7.19 13.38 -0.10
CA GLN A 36 -6.66 14.04 -1.31
C GLN A 36 -6.57 13.08 -2.51
N VAL A 37 -6.68 11.77 -2.26
CA VAL A 37 -6.69 10.73 -3.30
C VAL A 37 -8.11 10.19 -3.45
N LEU A 38 -8.83 10.68 -4.46
CA LEU A 38 -10.26 10.40 -4.73
C LEU A 38 -10.60 8.90 -4.65
N HIS A 39 -9.82 8.05 -5.31
CA HIS A 39 -10.07 6.60 -5.36
C HIS A 39 -9.98 5.90 -3.99
N THR A 40 -9.19 6.45 -3.06
CA THR A 40 -8.99 5.89 -1.71
C THR A 40 -9.74 6.68 -0.63
N ALA A 41 -10.25 7.87 -0.94
CA ALA A 41 -10.85 8.78 0.03
C ALA A 41 -12.10 8.20 0.72
N LYS A 42 -12.87 7.40 0.01
CA LYS A 42 -14.08 6.72 0.52
C LYS A 42 -13.81 5.65 1.58
N TRP A 43 -12.55 5.21 1.74
CA TRP A 43 -12.17 4.11 2.63
C TRP A 43 -11.25 4.54 3.77
N LYS A 44 -11.20 5.84 4.05
CA LYS A 44 -10.52 6.37 5.23
C LYS A 44 -11.24 5.91 6.51
N PRO A 45 -10.53 5.74 7.64
CA PRO A 45 -9.08 5.89 7.77
C PRO A 45 -8.32 4.63 7.34
N TRP A 46 -7.23 4.86 6.61
CA TRP A 46 -6.22 3.89 6.22
C TRP A 46 -5.21 3.70 7.35
N ARG A 47 -4.81 2.44 7.56
CA ARG A 47 -3.72 2.07 8.46
C ARG A 47 -2.66 1.27 7.71
N LEU A 48 -1.40 1.60 7.98
CA LEU A 48 -0.26 0.86 7.47
C LEU A 48 -0.21 -0.53 8.12
N LYS A 49 -0.32 -1.58 7.31
CA LYS A 49 -0.11 -2.97 7.76
C LYS A 49 1.34 -3.39 7.62
N THR A 50 2.00 -3.05 6.52
CA THR A 50 3.37 -3.48 6.22
C THR A 50 4.02 -2.52 5.25
N TYR A 51 5.35 -2.42 5.31
CA TYR A 51 6.15 -1.80 4.26
C TYR A 51 7.44 -2.59 4.01
N VAL A 52 7.97 -2.48 2.79
CA VAL A 52 9.27 -3.08 2.43
C VAL A 52 10.14 -2.01 1.79
N GLY A 53 11.29 -1.73 2.41
CA GLY A 53 12.25 -0.74 1.92
C GLY A 53 13.24 -1.32 0.93
N PHE A 54 13.45 -0.62 -0.19
CA PHE A 54 14.46 -0.94 -1.19
C PHE A 54 15.49 0.19 -1.32
N SER A 55 16.76 -0.19 -1.47
CA SER A 55 17.85 0.71 -1.87
C SER A 55 17.83 1.01 -3.37
N ASP A 56 17.40 0.04 -4.18
CA ASP A 56 17.25 0.14 -5.64
C ASP A 56 15.78 0.39 -6.03
N ARG A 57 15.54 1.51 -6.71
CA ARG A 57 14.21 1.88 -7.22
C ARG A 57 13.65 0.88 -8.22
N SER A 58 14.48 0.27 -9.07
CA SER A 58 14.07 -0.73 -10.05
C SER A 58 13.49 -1.97 -9.36
N ARG A 59 14.17 -2.46 -8.31
CA ARG A 59 13.67 -3.57 -7.50
C ARG A 59 12.35 -3.23 -6.81
N ALA A 60 12.22 -2.00 -6.30
CA ALA A 60 11.00 -1.52 -5.67
C ALA A 60 9.81 -1.52 -6.65
N VAL A 61 10.03 -1.06 -7.89
CA VAL A 61 9.00 -1.06 -8.96
C VAL A 61 8.64 -2.48 -9.38
N GLN A 62 9.63 -3.36 -9.56
CA GLN A 62 9.38 -4.77 -9.90
C GLN A 62 8.57 -5.47 -8.82
N PHE A 63 8.89 -5.21 -7.56
CA PHE A 63 8.14 -5.75 -6.43
C PHE A 63 6.71 -5.19 -6.39
N GLU A 64 6.52 -3.87 -6.55
CA GLU A 64 5.18 -3.28 -6.65
C GLU A 64 4.33 -3.92 -7.76
N ARG A 65 4.92 -4.16 -8.94
CA ARG A 65 4.26 -4.84 -10.06
C ARG A 65 3.89 -6.28 -9.70
N TYR A 66 4.79 -7.01 -9.06
CA TYR A 66 4.51 -8.36 -8.57
C TYR A 66 3.31 -8.35 -7.62
N LEU A 67 3.25 -7.43 -6.66
CA LEU A 67 2.16 -7.36 -5.67
C LEU A 67 0.81 -7.03 -6.28
N LYS A 68 0.79 -6.30 -7.39
CA LYS A 68 -0.44 -6.00 -8.15
C LYS A 68 -0.91 -7.17 -9.02
N SER A 69 -0.09 -8.20 -9.22
CA SER A 69 -0.47 -9.43 -9.93
C SER A 69 -1.44 -10.31 -9.12
N SER A 70 -2.04 -11.32 -9.75
CA SER A 70 -2.90 -12.29 -9.07
C SER A 70 -2.17 -13.04 -7.96
N SER A 71 -0.98 -13.57 -8.25
CA SER A 71 -0.12 -14.27 -7.29
C SER A 71 0.34 -13.34 -6.17
N GLY A 72 0.66 -12.09 -6.48
CA GLY A 72 1.03 -11.09 -5.48
C GLY A 72 -0.12 -10.72 -4.55
N ARG A 73 -1.34 -10.57 -5.07
CA ARG A 73 -2.53 -10.35 -4.24
C ARG A 73 -2.82 -11.56 -3.33
N ALA A 74 -2.66 -12.78 -3.84
CA ALA A 74 -2.80 -13.99 -3.04
C ALA A 74 -1.71 -14.09 -1.95
N PHE A 75 -0.47 -13.72 -2.28
CA PHE A 75 0.63 -13.60 -1.32
C PHE A 75 0.26 -12.67 -0.16
N LEU A 76 -0.31 -11.50 -0.46
CA LEU A 76 -0.68 -10.50 0.55
C LEU A 76 -1.79 -11.00 1.46
N LYS A 77 -2.89 -11.48 0.88
CA LYS A 77 -4.03 -12.00 1.64
C LYS A 77 -3.65 -13.14 2.59
N LYS A 78 -2.65 -13.96 2.23
CA LYS A 78 -2.19 -15.08 3.05
C LYS A 78 -1.29 -14.65 4.22
N ARG A 79 -0.58 -13.53 4.08
CA ARG A 79 0.48 -13.12 5.02
C ARG A 79 0.10 -11.92 5.88
N PHE A 80 -0.88 -11.11 5.48
CA PHE A 80 -1.28 -9.85 6.13
C PHE A 80 -2.80 -9.63 6.08
#